data_AF-A0A852X7P1-F1
#
_entry.id   AF-A0A852X7P1-F1
#
_cell.length_a   1.000
_cell.length_b   1.000
_cell.length_c   1.000
_cell.angle_alpha   90.00
_cell.angle_beta   90.00
_cell.angle_gamma   90.00
#
_symmetry.space_group_name_H-M   'P 1'
#
loop_
_entity.id
_entity.type
_entity.pdbx_description
1 polymer ?
#
loop_
_entity_poly.entity_id
_entity_poly.type
_entity_poly.pdbx_seq_one_letter_code
_entity_poly.pdbx_strand_id
1 'polypeptide(L)'
;MRRAFLELDGSPEREAELERWRSATVADLGPARSTYRLEAVHPAIAALVVGVGLLLLVPGLVLSVAAIAGALPLTGLVVGALLVLLVLAVGAGVALVARTQAWRRDITVHQHGLLVGGRVVPFATMDPGRMYWADGTDVVGRVVTASRRRLVVRGDVLLLCGTDGWTGDEDGRGGPTLYDHSPDVPWVPTPFVWWCLGPRDVAGLVRDLERALLADGYPVAGLADRLAVGRGMPPGRGEAFPRRERQAPLLHRV
;
A
#
# COMPACT_ATOMS: atom_id res chain seq x y z
N MET A 1 -28.66 10.15 -10.78
CA MET A 1 -27.93 9.44 -11.86
C MET A 1 -27.05 8.38 -11.23
N ARG A 2 -27.07 7.14 -11.71
CA ARG A 2 -26.14 6.10 -11.25
C ARG A 2 -24.82 6.26 -12.00
N ARG A 3 -23.69 6.29 -11.29
CA ARG A 3 -22.37 6.27 -11.91
C ARG A 3 -22.04 4.85 -12.34
N ALA A 4 -21.38 4.73 -13.48
CA ALA A 4 -20.78 3.48 -13.93
C ALA A 4 -19.29 3.52 -13.63
N PHE A 5 -18.72 2.34 -13.44
CA PHE A 5 -17.28 2.23 -13.32
C PHE A 5 -16.63 2.23 -14.70
N LEU A 6 -15.33 2.49 -14.75
CA LEU A 6 -14.54 2.46 -15.97
C LEU A 6 -14.50 1.05 -16.55
N GLU A 7 -14.91 0.94 -17.81
CA GLU A 7 -14.82 -0.25 -18.65
C GLU A 7 -13.74 -0.02 -19.71
N LEU A 8 -12.88 -1.02 -19.92
CA LEU A 8 -11.84 -0.98 -20.93
C LEU A 8 -12.29 -1.82 -22.12
N ASP A 9 -12.73 -1.15 -23.18
CA ASP A 9 -13.14 -1.75 -24.46
C ASP A 9 -12.09 -1.55 -25.57
N GLY A 10 -10.97 -0.87 -25.25
CA GLY A 10 -9.91 -0.53 -26.20
C GLY A 10 -10.25 0.67 -27.10
N SER A 11 -11.37 1.36 -26.87
CA SER A 11 -11.69 2.58 -27.59
C SER A 11 -10.78 3.75 -27.15
N PRO A 12 -10.46 4.69 -28.07
CA PRO A 12 -9.68 5.89 -27.72
C PRO A 12 -10.36 6.74 -26.63
N GLU A 13 -11.68 6.73 -26.56
CA GLU A 13 -12.45 7.46 -25.56
C GLU A 13 -12.24 6.90 -24.15
N ARG A 14 -12.24 5.56 -24.01
CA ARG A 14 -11.97 4.89 -22.74
C ARG A 14 -10.51 4.96 -22.33
N GLU A 15 -9.60 4.97 -23.29
CA GLU A 15 -8.18 5.20 -23.03
C GLU A 15 -7.91 6.62 -22.53
N ALA A 16 -8.53 7.63 -23.15
CA ALA A 16 -8.47 9.01 -22.68
C ALA A 16 -9.13 9.16 -21.29
N GLU A 17 -10.22 8.45 -21.03
CA GLU A 17 -10.85 8.42 -19.70
C GLU A 17 -9.94 7.79 -18.64
N LEU A 18 -9.29 6.67 -18.96
CA LEU A 18 -8.29 6.04 -18.11
C LEU A 18 -7.14 7.00 -17.79
N GLU A 19 -6.63 7.72 -18.78
CA GLU A 19 -5.52 8.65 -18.60
C GLU A 19 -5.90 9.87 -17.74
N ARG A 20 -7.14 10.36 -17.87
CA ARG A 20 -7.70 11.36 -16.93
C ARG A 20 -7.72 10.84 -15.49
N TRP A 21 -8.12 9.59 -15.29
CA TRP A 21 -8.14 9.01 -13.94
C TRP A 21 -6.75 8.70 -13.40
N ARG A 22 -5.78 8.41 -14.27
CA ARG A 22 -4.36 8.25 -13.88
C ARG A 22 -3.74 9.58 -13.46
N SER A 23 -4.09 10.67 -14.12
CA SER A 23 -3.63 12.03 -13.78
C SER A 23 -4.42 12.68 -12.62
N ALA A 24 -5.40 11.96 -12.03
CA ALA A 24 -6.20 12.48 -10.93
C ALA A 24 -5.36 12.83 -9.69
N THR A 25 -5.69 13.95 -9.08
CA THR A 25 -5.04 14.51 -7.90
C THR A 25 -5.93 14.37 -6.67
N VAL A 26 -5.40 14.70 -5.49
CA VAL A 26 -6.18 14.68 -4.23
C VAL A 26 -7.37 15.64 -4.30
N ALA A 27 -7.25 16.75 -5.04
CA ALA A 27 -8.35 17.70 -5.21
C ALA A 27 -9.55 17.06 -5.92
N ASP A 28 -9.30 16.17 -6.88
CA ASP A 28 -10.33 15.47 -7.66
C ASP A 28 -11.11 14.44 -6.83
N LEU A 29 -10.52 13.99 -5.72
CA LEU A 29 -11.18 13.06 -4.79
C LEU A 29 -12.27 13.72 -3.94
N GLY A 30 -12.26 15.05 -3.84
CA GLY A 30 -13.15 15.79 -2.95
C GLY A 30 -12.78 15.62 -1.46
N PRO A 31 -13.68 16.04 -0.54
CA PRO A 31 -13.41 16.04 0.89
C PRO A 31 -13.16 14.63 1.45
N ALA A 32 -12.25 14.55 2.42
CA ALA A 32 -12.01 13.34 3.19
C ALA A 32 -13.24 13.01 4.07
N ARG A 33 -13.61 11.74 4.13
CA ARG A 33 -14.73 11.23 4.94
C ARG A 33 -14.25 10.47 6.17
N SER A 34 -13.24 9.62 6.00
CA SER A 34 -12.71 8.77 7.06
C SER A 34 -11.26 8.40 6.79
N THR A 35 -10.45 8.25 7.84
CA THR A 35 -9.03 7.91 7.74
C THR A 35 -8.70 6.70 8.61
N TYR A 36 -7.99 5.75 8.01
CA TYR A 36 -7.58 4.50 8.61
C TYR A 36 -6.06 4.41 8.62
N ARG A 37 -5.49 4.00 9.75
CA ARG A 37 -4.04 3.77 9.87
C ARG A 37 -3.73 2.33 9.52
N LEU A 38 -2.81 2.14 8.59
CA LEU A 38 -2.09 0.90 8.34
C LEU A 38 -1.34 0.49 9.61
N GLU A 39 -1.29 -0.81 9.87
CA GLU A 39 -0.41 -1.32 10.92
C GLU A 39 1.04 -0.97 10.56
N ALA A 40 1.71 -0.26 11.48
CA ALA A 40 3.09 0.14 11.28
C ALA A 40 3.97 -1.10 11.11
N VAL A 41 4.95 -1.00 10.20
CA VAL A 41 6.11 -1.89 10.15
C VAL A 41 6.57 -2.15 11.60
N HIS A 42 6.64 -3.44 11.95
CA HIS A 42 6.69 -3.94 13.31
C HIS A 42 7.62 -3.09 14.20
N PRO A 43 7.22 -2.74 15.44
CA PRO A 43 8.10 -2.09 16.41
C PRO A 43 9.39 -2.88 16.69
N ALA A 44 9.49 -4.13 16.21
CA ALA A 44 10.68 -4.96 16.30
C ALA A 44 11.79 -4.49 15.37
N ILE A 45 11.50 -3.90 14.20
CA ILE A 45 12.56 -3.36 13.33
C ILE A 45 13.11 -2.07 13.94
N ALA A 46 12.23 -1.21 14.45
CA ALA A 46 12.66 -0.03 15.22
C ALA A 46 13.45 -0.42 16.48
N ALA A 47 12.97 -1.41 17.25
CA ALA A 47 13.66 -1.94 18.42
C ALA A 47 14.97 -2.65 18.07
N LEU A 48 15.07 -3.33 16.92
CA LEU A 48 16.30 -3.94 16.43
C LEU A 48 17.33 -2.87 16.09
N VAL A 49 16.93 -1.80 15.39
CA VAL A 49 17.84 -0.69 15.06
C VAL A 49 18.31 0.01 16.32
N VAL A 50 17.42 0.28 17.27
CA VAL A 50 17.77 0.84 18.58
C VAL A 50 18.67 -0.11 19.38
N GLY A 51 18.36 -1.41 19.38
CA GLY A 51 19.12 -2.44 20.08
C GLY A 51 20.52 -2.64 19.53
N VAL A 52 20.68 -2.66 18.20
CA VAL A 52 21.99 -2.70 17.53
C VAL A 52 22.77 -1.40 17.80
N GLY A 53 22.09 -0.24 17.78
CA GLY A 53 22.70 1.04 18.15
C GLY A 53 23.26 1.03 19.57
N LEU A 54 22.47 0.55 20.54
CA LEU A 54 22.90 0.39 21.94
C LEU A 54 24.04 -0.63 22.09
N LEU A 55 23.96 -1.77 21.37
CA LEU A 55 24.98 -2.82 21.38
C LEU A 55 26.33 -2.31 20.86
N LEU A 56 26.34 -1.38 19.90
CA LEU A 56 27.58 -0.77 19.37
C LEU A 56 28.09 0.38 20.23
N LEU A 57 27.20 1.08 20.95
CA LEU A 57 27.53 2.21 21.81
C LEU A 57 28.28 1.76 23.08
N VAL A 58 27.87 0.65 23.70
CA VAL A 58 28.47 0.15 24.95
C VAL A 58 29.95 -0.24 24.80
N PRO A 59 30.38 -1.08 23.83
CA PRO A 59 31.78 -1.42 23.63
C PRO A 59 32.62 -0.20 23.24
N GLY A 60 32.05 0.70 22.44
CA GLY A 60 32.69 1.95 22.07
C GLY A 60 32.98 2.85 23.27
N LEU A 61 32.02 2.98 24.19
CA LEU A 61 32.20 3.73 25.44
C LEU A 61 33.26 3.08 26.33
N VAL A 62 33.25 1.75 26.46
CA VAL A 62 34.24 0.99 27.25
C VAL A 62 35.65 1.18 26.68
N LEU A 63 35.82 1.12 25.36
CA LEU A 63 37.10 1.36 24.68
C LEU A 63 37.58 2.82 24.85
N SER A 64 36.68 3.79 24.77
CA SER A 64 37.01 5.21 25.03
C SER A 64 37.47 5.43 26.48
N VAL A 65 36.78 4.85 27.46
CA VAL A 65 37.15 4.96 28.88
C VAL A 65 38.49 4.28 29.15
N ALA A 66 38.73 3.09 28.58
CA ALA A 66 40.01 2.39 28.67
C ALA A 66 41.16 3.19 28.02
N ALA A 67 40.92 3.86 26.90
CA ALA A 67 41.91 4.70 26.21
C ALA A 67 42.25 5.98 27.01
N ILE A 68 41.26 6.58 27.67
CA ILE A 68 41.45 7.73 28.58
C ILE A 68 42.26 7.31 29.82
N ALA A 69 41.94 6.15 30.41
CA ALA A 69 42.66 5.59 31.55
C ALA A 69 44.10 5.17 31.22
N GLY A 70 44.37 4.76 29.98
CA GLY A 70 45.68 4.30 29.48
C GLY A 70 46.63 5.39 28.96
N ALA A 71 46.34 6.68 29.18
CA ALA A 71 47.18 7.83 28.80
C ALA A 71 47.25 8.19 27.31
N LEU A 72 46.23 7.85 26.51
CA LEU A 72 46.04 8.40 25.14
C LEU A 72 44.74 9.22 25.05
N PRO A 73 44.70 10.39 25.74
CA PRO A 73 43.46 11.17 25.93
C PRO A 73 42.86 11.66 24.61
N LEU A 74 43.70 11.97 23.63
CA LEU A 74 43.27 12.39 22.28
C LEU A 74 42.54 11.27 21.53
N THR A 75 43.01 10.02 21.63
CA THR A 75 42.40 8.88 20.94
C THR A 75 41.04 8.54 21.54
N GLY A 76 40.92 8.56 22.87
CA GLY A 76 39.64 8.33 23.56
C GLY A 76 38.59 9.39 23.24
N LEU A 77 39.00 10.67 23.16
CA LEU A 77 38.13 11.79 22.78
C LEU A 77 37.62 11.66 21.33
N VAL A 78 38.50 11.33 20.38
CA VAL A 78 38.15 11.18 18.96
C VAL A 78 37.20 9.99 18.76
N VAL A 79 37.47 8.84 19.39
CA VAL A 79 36.61 7.66 19.30
C VAL A 79 35.23 7.92 19.94
N GLY A 80 35.20 8.58 21.10
CA GLY A 80 33.96 8.95 21.78
C GLY A 80 33.10 9.91 20.95
N ALA A 81 33.72 10.94 20.35
CA ALA A 81 33.04 11.88 19.47
C ALA A 81 32.45 11.21 18.22
N LEU A 82 33.21 10.30 17.58
CA LEU A 82 32.75 9.52 16.43
C LEU A 82 31.56 8.62 16.76
N LEU A 83 31.55 7.98 17.94
CA LEU A 83 30.44 7.15 18.40
C LEU A 83 29.17 7.98 18.65
N VAL A 84 29.29 9.14 19.29
CA VAL A 84 28.16 10.05 19.50
C VAL A 84 27.61 10.52 18.14
N LEU A 85 28.49 10.89 17.21
CA LEU A 85 28.08 11.30 15.86
C LEU A 85 27.36 10.18 15.11
N LEU A 86 27.84 8.94 15.22
CA LEU A 86 27.21 7.77 14.62
C LEU A 86 25.81 7.53 15.19
N VAL A 87 25.65 7.61 16.51
CA VAL A 87 24.34 7.45 17.18
C VAL A 87 23.37 8.53 16.76
N LEU A 88 23.82 9.79 16.69
CA LEU A 88 23.01 10.91 16.20
C LEU A 88 22.64 10.74 14.72
N ALA A 89 23.57 10.29 13.88
CA ALA A 89 23.31 10.06 12.45
C ALA A 89 22.32 8.90 12.24
N VAL A 90 22.46 7.80 12.97
CA VAL A 90 21.51 6.68 12.94
C VAL A 90 20.15 7.13 13.48
N GLY A 91 20.10 7.85 14.60
CA GLY A 91 18.87 8.38 15.18
C GLY A 91 18.15 9.35 14.22
N ALA A 92 18.89 10.25 13.59
CA ALA A 92 18.37 11.17 12.57
C ALA A 92 17.89 10.42 11.33
N GLY A 93 18.63 9.41 10.85
CA GLY A 93 18.23 8.56 9.74
C GLY A 93 16.94 7.79 10.02
N VAL A 94 16.81 7.20 11.21
CA VAL A 94 15.58 6.51 11.65
C VAL A 94 14.42 7.48 11.79
N ALA A 95 14.63 8.66 12.39
CA ALA A 95 13.60 9.69 12.52
C ALA A 95 13.13 10.20 11.16
N LEU A 96 14.07 10.39 10.21
CA LEU A 96 13.77 10.80 8.84
C LEU A 96 12.97 9.71 8.12
N VAL A 97 13.38 8.44 8.17
CA VAL A 97 12.64 7.30 7.58
C VAL A 97 11.26 7.14 8.23
N ALA A 98 11.16 7.27 9.55
CA ALA A 98 9.88 7.19 10.25
C ALA A 98 8.93 8.31 9.81
N ARG A 99 9.44 9.54 9.62
CA ARG A 99 8.67 10.70 9.17
C ARG A 99 8.27 10.59 7.69
N THR A 100 9.18 10.14 6.83
CA THR A 100 8.91 9.92 5.39
C THR A 100 8.08 8.67 5.12
N GLN A 101 7.89 7.78 6.09
CA GLN A 101 6.93 6.68 5.99
C GLN A 101 5.62 6.94 6.73
N ALA A 102 5.55 7.92 7.63
CA ALA A 102 4.33 8.22 8.38
C ALA A 102 3.14 8.59 7.47
N TRP A 103 3.36 9.44 6.45
CA TRP A 103 2.32 9.79 5.47
C TRP A 103 1.94 8.61 4.54
N ARG A 104 2.83 7.61 4.41
CA ARG A 104 2.54 6.37 3.67
C ARG A 104 1.69 5.37 4.46
N ARG A 105 1.34 5.67 5.72
CA ARG A 105 0.60 4.77 6.62
C ARG A 105 -0.90 5.01 6.67
N ASP A 106 -1.41 6.05 6.03
CA ASP A 106 -2.84 6.34 6.10
C ASP A 106 -3.56 5.92 4.81
N ILE A 107 -4.75 5.34 4.99
CA ILE A 107 -5.75 5.11 3.96
C ILE A 107 -6.89 6.06 4.28
N THR A 108 -7.10 7.06 3.44
CA THR A 108 -8.22 8.00 3.59
C THR A 108 -9.27 7.71 2.54
N VAL A 109 -10.51 7.51 2.98
CA VAL A 109 -11.69 7.45 2.11
C VAL A 109 -12.15 8.87 1.86
N HIS A 110 -12.19 9.25 0.59
CA HIS A 110 -12.70 10.53 0.13
C HIS A 110 -14.07 10.37 -0.51
N GLN A 111 -14.66 11.48 -0.97
CA GLN A 111 -15.95 11.49 -1.63
C GLN A 111 -15.96 10.72 -2.97
N HIS A 112 -14.87 10.78 -3.74
CA HIS A 112 -14.78 10.21 -5.09
C HIS A 112 -13.67 9.16 -5.26
N GLY A 113 -13.01 8.74 -4.18
CA GLY A 113 -11.91 7.77 -4.24
C GLY A 113 -11.24 7.51 -2.90
N LEU A 114 -10.08 6.88 -2.96
CA LEU A 114 -9.19 6.64 -1.83
C LEU A 114 -7.86 7.38 -2.03
N LEU A 115 -7.27 7.79 -0.91
CA LEU A 115 -5.88 8.20 -0.83
C LEU A 115 -5.12 7.13 -0.03
N VAL A 116 -4.28 6.35 -0.69
CA VAL A 116 -3.51 5.24 -0.09
C VAL A 116 -2.03 5.60 -0.10
N GLY A 117 -1.48 5.91 1.07
CA GLY A 117 -0.07 6.24 1.21
C GLY A 117 0.42 7.34 0.26
N GLY A 118 -0.43 8.34 0.04
CA GLY A 118 -0.17 9.47 -0.86
C GLY A 118 -0.56 9.25 -2.33
N ARG A 119 -1.07 8.07 -2.69
CA ARG A 119 -1.51 7.76 -4.05
C ARG A 119 -3.02 7.80 -4.17
N VAL A 120 -3.49 8.37 -5.27
CA VAL A 120 -4.91 8.55 -5.57
C VAL A 120 -5.47 7.32 -6.27
N VAL A 121 -6.57 6.78 -5.75
CA VAL A 121 -7.30 5.65 -6.34
C VAL A 121 -8.76 6.08 -6.52
N PRO A 122 -9.15 6.59 -7.70
CA PRO A 122 -10.53 7.02 -7.97
C PRO A 122 -11.51 5.84 -7.89
N PHE A 123 -12.74 6.08 -7.40
CA PHE A 123 -13.77 5.04 -7.36
C PHE A 123 -14.12 4.49 -8.75
N ALA A 124 -14.08 5.34 -9.78
CA ALA A 124 -14.37 4.95 -11.15
C ALA A 124 -13.47 3.79 -11.62
N THR A 125 -12.22 3.73 -11.15
CA THR A 125 -11.24 2.73 -11.61
C THR A 125 -11.25 1.45 -10.78
N MET A 126 -11.95 1.42 -9.65
CA MET A 126 -12.04 0.24 -8.80
C MET A 126 -12.95 -0.81 -9.41
N ASP A 127 -12.70 -2.11 -9.17
CA ASP A 127 -13.61 -3.21 -9.53
C ASP A 127 -14.20 -3.93 -8.29
N PRO A 128 -15.48 -3.71 -7.92
CA PRO A 128 -16.13 -4.39 -6.80
C PRO A 128 -16.19 -5.91 -6.92
N GLY A 129 -16.19 -6.46 -8.15
CA GLY A 129 -16.12 -7.90 -8.37
C GLY A 129 -14.72 -8.48 -8.15
N ARG A 130 -13.73 -7.61 -7.99
CA ARG A 130 -12.33 -7.94 -7.67
C ARG A 130 -11.91 -7.22 -6.39
N MET A 131 -12.79 -7.25 -5.39
CA MET A 131 -12.47 -6.91 -4.02
C MET A 131 -12.58 -8.16 -3.16
N TYR A 132 -11.61 -8.36 -2.27
CA TYR A 132 -11.59 -9.51 -1.36
C TYR A 132 -11.18 -9.07 0.03
N TRP A 133 -11.87 -9.60 1.04
CA TRP A 133 -11.42 -9.53 2.42
C TRP A 133 -10.71 -10.84 2.76
N ALA A 134 -9.40 -10.76 3.02
CA ALA A 134 -8.56 -11.91 3.28
C ALA A 134 -7.74 -11.74 4.56
N ASP A 135 -7.17 -12.83 5.07
CA ASP A 135 -6.11 -12.77 6.07
C ASP A 135 -4.79 -12.44 5.37
N GLY A 136 -4.04 -11.46 5.89
CA GLY A 136 -2.77 -10.99 5.36
C GLY A 136 -1.73 -12.10 5.20
N THR A 137 -1.76 -13.14 6.03
CA THR A 137 -0.85 -14.30 5.87
C THR A 137 -1.15 -15.13 4.62
N ASP A 138 -2.43 -15.27 4.25
CA ASP A 138 -2.85 -16.00 3.05
C ASP A 138 -2.60 -15.18 1.77
N VAL A 139 -2.68 -13.85 1.87
CA VAL A 139 -2.43 -12.92 0.75
C VAL A 139 -0.96 -12.89 0.32
N VAL A 140 -0.02 -12.97 1.27
CA VAL A 140 1.43 -12.97 1.00
C VAL A 140 1.86 -14.16 0.14
N GLY A 141 1.19 -15.30 0.27
CA GLY A 141 1.51 -16.51 -0.49
C GLY A 141 1.01 -16.52 -1.95
N ARG A 142 -0.04 -15.74 -2.28
CA ARG A 142 -0.79 -15.91 -3.55
C ARG A 142 -0.88 -14.66 -4.44
N VAL A 143 -0.88 -13.46 -3.86
CA VAL A 143 -1.15 -12.19 -4.58
C VAL A 143 0.10 -11.29 -4.63
N VAL A 144 0.90 -11.29 -3.56
CA VAL A 144 2.07 -10.40 -3.39
C VAL A 144 3.31 -10.87 -4.17
N THR A 145 3.28 -12.07 -4.75
CA THR A 145 4.37 -12.60 -5.59
C THR A 145 4.48 -11.90 -6.95
N ALA A 146 3.46 -11.16 -7.40
CA ALA A 146 3.47 -10.45 -8.68
C ALA A 146 3.92 -8.97 -8.61
N SER A 147 3.69 -8.27 -7.49
CA SER A 147 3.93 -6.82 -7.37
C SER A 147 5.29 -6.43 -6.75
N ARG A 148 6.16 -7.40 -6.44
CA ARG A 148 7.50 -7.26 -5.80
C ARG A 148 7.56 -6.44 -4.49
N ARG A 149 6.45 -5.87 -4.02
CA ARG A 149 6.34 -5.13 -2.76
C ARG A 149 5.84 -6.08 -1.67
N ARG A 150 6.77 -6.87 -1.12
CA ARG A 150 6.50 -7.73 0.05
C ARG A 150 6.33 -6.85 1.30
N LEU A 151 5.12 -6.38 1.56
CA LEU A 151 4.73 -6.00 2.92
C LEU A 151 4.04 -7.22 3.54
N VAL A 152 4.68 -7.87 4.51
CA VAL A 152 4.00 -8.87 5.33
C VAL A 152 3.07 -8.11 6.26
N VAL A 153 1.80 -8.07 5.89
CA VAL A 153 0.74 -7.55 6.74
C VAL A 153 0.23 -8.71 7.59
N ARG A 154 0.28 -8.58 8.91
CA ARG A 154 -0.42 -9.51 9.82
C ARG A 154 -1.84 -9.02 10.01
N GLY A 155 -2.80 -9.93 10.14
CA GLY A 155 -4.21 -9.59 10.35
C GLY A 155 -4.97 -9.38 9.04
N ASP A 156 -6.19 -8.88 9.15
CA ASP A 156 -7.09 -8.73 8.01
C ASP A 156 -6.57 -7.71 6.99
N VAL A 157 -6.84 -8.00 5.71
CA VAL A 157 -6.56 -7.09 4.59
C VAL A 157 -7.74 -7.02 3.64
N LEU A 158 -7.95 -5.83 3.08
CA LEU A 158 -8.78 -5.61 1.91
C LEU A 158 -7.87 -5.59 0.67
N LEU A 159 -8.06 -6.57 -0.20
CA LEU A 159 -7.56 -6.56 -1.56
C LEU A 159 -8.54 -5.82 -2.44
N LEU A 160 -8.07 -4.86 -3.22
CA LEU A 160 -8.87 -4.20 -4.24
C LEU A 160 -8.08 -3.99 -5.53
N CYS A 161 -8.75 -4.14 -6.66
CA CYS A 161 -8.20 -3.83 -7.96
C CYS A 161 -8.59 -2.41 -8.37
N GLY A 162 -7.62 -1.58 -8.76
CA GLY A 162 -7.83 -0.19 -9.20
C GLY A 162 -6.57 0.40 -9.86
N THR A 163 -6.65 1.61 -10.41
CA THR A 163 -5.45 2.27 -10.99
C THR A 163 -4.47 2.69 -9.90
N ASP A 164 -3.19 2.82 -10.23
CA ASP A 164 -2.13 3.28 -9.32
C ASP A 164 -1.79 4.78 -9.37
N GLY A 165 -2.53 5.54 -10.19
CA GLY A 165 -2.21 6.93 -10.50
C GLY A 165 -0.89 7.06 -11.28
N TRP A 166 -0.63 8.24 -11.84
CA TRP A 166 0.52 8.56 -12.71
C TRP A 166 1.90 8.18 -12.12
N THR A 167 2.02 7.91 -10.82
CA THR A 167 3.30 7.54 -10.16
C THR A 167 3.43 6.04 -9.84
N GLY A 168 2.74 5.18 -10.59
CA GLY A 168 2.97 3.72 -10.58
C GLY A 168 4.44 3.32 -10.59
N ASP A 169 5.29 4.17 -11.16
CA ASP A 169 6.72 4.03 -11.23
C ASP A 169 7.50 5.11 -10.45
N GLU A 170 8.09 4.73 -9.32
CA GLU A 170 9.31 5.42 -8.86
C GLU A 170 10.57 4.79 -9.51
N ASP A 171 10.45 3.63 -10.21
CA ASP A 171 11.59 2.83 -10.71
C ASP A 171 11.64 2.59 -12.24
N GLY A 172 10.69 3.09 -13.04
CA GLY A 172 10.62 2.81 -14.49
C GLY A 172 10.36 1.33 -14.85
N ARG A 173 9.82 0.53 -13.91
CA ARG A 173 9.54 -0.91 -14.01
C ARG A 173 8.06 -1.23 -13.73
N GLY A 174 7.15 -0.32 -14.06
CA GLY A 174 5.70 -0.50 -14.10
C GLY A 174 5.31 -1.55 -15.13
N GLY A 175 5.71 -2.78 -14.86
CA GLY A 175 5.40 -3.93 -15.68
C GLY A 175 3.92 -4.26 -15.54
N PRO A 176 3.27 -4.70 -16.62
CA PRO A 176 1.89 -5.18 -16.60
C PRO A 176 1.65 -6.13 -15.42
N THR A 177 0.74 -5.71 -14.53
CA THR A 177 0.33 -6.55 -13.41
C THR A 177 -0.77 -7.51 -13.86
N LEU A 178 -1.03 -8.54 -13.07
CA LEU A 178 -2.09 -9.50 -13.34
C LEU A 178 -3.43 -8.89 -12.94
N TYR A 179 -4.32 -8.64 -13.93
CA TYR A 179 -5.70 -8.26 -13.65
C TYR A 179 -6.42 -9.36 -12.86
N ASP A 180 -6.07 -10.61 -13.16
CA ASP A 180 -6.62 -11.83 -12.56
C ASP A 180 -5.50 -12.65 -11.92
N HIS A 181 -5.60 -12.94 -10.62
CA HIS A 181 -4.66 -13.83 -9.93
C HIS A 181 -5.05 -15.32 -10.04
N SER A 182 -6.06 -15.66 -10.84
CA SER A 182 -6.39 -17.06 -11.08
C SER A 182 -5.27 -17.74 -11.89
N PRO A 183 -4.71 -18.87 -11.42
CA PRO A 183 -3.68 -19.61 -12.15
C PRO A 183 -4.18 -20.15 -13.50
N ASP A 184 -5.50 -20.21 -13.69
CA ASP A 184 -6.16 -20.70 -14.91
C ASP A 184 -6.39 -19.60 -15.96
N VAL A 185 -6.04 -18.34 -15.66
CA VAL A 185 -6.28 -17.20 -16.55
C VAL A 185 -4.96 -16.77 -17.21
N PRO A 186 -4.93 -16.62 -18.55
CA PRO A 186 -3.75 -16.12 -19.25
C PRO A 186 -3.30 -14.76 -18.71
N TRP A 187 -1.99 -14.54 -18.67
CA TRP A 187 -1.44 -13.25 -18.30
C TRP A 187 -1.86 -12.20 -19.34
N VAL A 188 -2.68 -11.24 -18.92
CA VAL A 188 -3.12 -10.12 -19.75
C VAL A 188 -2.60 -8.82 -19.11
N PRO A 189 -1.77 -8.04 -19.84
CA PRO A 189 -1.39 -6.70 -19.43
C PRO A 189 -2.59 -5.85 -19.06
N THR A 190 -2.56 -5.23 -17.89
CA THR A 190 -3.64 -4.35 -17.43
C THR A 190 -3.11 -3.08 -16.78
N PRO A 191 -3.82 -1.95 -16.95
CA PRO A 191 -3.48 -0.70 -16.27
C PRO A 191 -3.93 -0.66 -14.80
N PHE A 192 -4.66 -1.67 -14.34
CA PHE A 192 -5.08 -1.79 -12.94
C PHE A 192 -4.07 -2.62 -12.16
N VAL A 193 -3.93 -2.32 -10.86
CA VAL A 193 -3.06 -3.03 -9.94
C VAL A 193 -3.85 -3.52 -8.72
N TRP A 194 -3.29 -4.52 -8.06
CA TRP A 194 -3.78 -4.98 -6.77
C TRP A 194 -3.21 -4.15 -5.63
N TRP A 195 -4.11 -3.49 -4.91
CA TRP A 195 -3.84 -2.82 -3.66
C TRP A 195 -4.12 -3.77 -2.51
N CYS A 196 -3.13 -3.93 -1.62
CA CYS A 196 -3.28 -4.68 -0.38
C CYS A 196 -3.36 -3.69 0.79
N LEU A 197 -4.56 -3.52 1.33
CA LEU A 197 -4.87 -2.53 2.36
C LEU A 197 -5.10 -3.23 3.70
N GLY A 198 -4.16 -3.07 4.64
CA GLY A 198 -4.24 -3.65 5.98
C GLY A 198 -4.36 -2.61 7.09
N PRO A 199 -5.46 -1.85 7.17
CA PRO A 199 -5.72 -1.01 8.34
C PRO A 199 -6.02 -1.87 9.58
N ARG A 200 -5.88 -1.26 10.77
CA ARG A 200 -6.29 -1.90 12.03
C ARG A 200 -7.77 -2.31 12.07
N ASP A 201 -8.64 -1.58 11.37
CA ASP A 201 -10.08 -1.84 11.29
C ASP A 201 -10.52 -1.97 9.83
N VAL A 202 -10.33 -3.16 9.25
CA VAL A 202 -10.76 -3.47 7.88
C VAL A 202 -12.28 -3.41 7.76
N ALA A 203 -13.01 -3.86 8.77
CA ALA A 203 -14.47 -3.86 8.77
C ALA A 203 -15.04 -2.43 8.73
N GLY A 204 -14.43 -1.50 9.46
CA GLY A 204 -14.70 -0.07 9.36
C GLY A 204 -14.42 0.45 7.96
N LEU A 205 -13.21 0.21 7.44
CA LEU A 205 -12.79 0.68 6.12
C LEU A 205 -13.77 0.24 5.03
N VAL A 206 -14.15 -1.03 5.00
CA VAL A 206 -15.05 -1.57 3.98
C VAL A 206 -16.45 -0.95 4.07
N ARG A 207 -16.99 -0.74 5.28
CA ARG A 207 -18.28 -0.08 5.48
C ARG A 207 -18.25 1.41 5.07
N ASP A 208 -17.17 2.11 5.36
CA ASP A 208 -16.98 3.50 4.93
C ASP A 208 -16.81 3.59 3.41
N LEU A 209 -16.06 2.66 2.81
CA LEU A 209 -15.89 2.57 1.36
C LEU A 209 -17.22 2.32 0.65
N GLU A 210 -18.03 1.37 1.13
CA GLU A 210 -19.38 1.13 0.60
C GLU A 210 -20.25 2.39 0.72
N ARG A 211 -20.29 3.03 1.89
CA ARG A 211 -21.07 4.27 2.09
C ARG A 211 -20.60 5.39 1.17
N ALA A 212 -19.29 5.50 0.93
CA ALA A 212 -18.73 6.50 0.03
C ALA A 212 -19.11 6.22 -1.43
N LEU A 213 -18.93 4.99 -1.90
CA LEU A 213 -19.31 4.56 -3.25
C LEU A 213 -20.82 4.72 -3.51
N LEU A 214 -21.67 4.34 -2.55
CA LEU A 214 -23.12 4.52 -2.65
C LEU A 214 -23.52 5.99 -2.72
N ALA A 215 -22.91 6.83 -1.86
CA ALA A 215 -23.15 8.27 -1.87
C ALA A 215 -22.65 8.95 -3.16
N ASP A 216 -21.61 8.40 -3.78
CA ASP A 216 -21.11 8.85 -5.08
C ASP A 216 -21.94 8.28 -6.26
N GLY A 217 -22.90 7.40 -5.99
CA GLY A 217 -23.87 6.90 -6.96
C GLY A 217 -23.50 5.58 -7.63
N TYR A 218 -22.50 4.84 -7.11
CA TYR A 218 -22.14 3.52 -7.60
C TYR A 218 -23.04 2.41 -7.03
N PRO A 219 -23.38 1.36 -7.82
CA PRO A 219 -24.34 0.33 -7.42
C PRO A 219 -23.70 -0.79 -6.59
N VAL A 220 -23.12 -0.47 -5.43
CA VAL A 220 -22.38 -1.43 -4.59
C VAL A 220 -23.07 -1.79 -3.27
N ALA A 221 -24.39 -1.72 -3.21
CA ALA A 221 -25.14 -2.01 -1.99
C ALA A 221 -24.94 -3.48 -1.54
N GLY A 222 -24.65 -3.67 -0.26
CA GLY A 222 -24.30 -4.94 0.36
C GLY A 222 -22.83 -5.35 0.18
N LEU A 223 -21.94 -4.43 -0.25
CA LEU A 223 -20.52 -4.75 -0.48
C LEU A 223 -19.84 -5.26 0.81
N ALA A 224 -20.03 -4.57 1.93
CA ALA A 224 -19.39 -4.93 3.19
C ALA A 224 -19.82 -6.31 3.67
N ASP A 225 -21.12 -6.60 3.63
CA ASP A 225 -21.66 -7.88 4.07
C ASP A 225 -21.18 -9.02 3.19
N ARG A 226 -21.14 -8.84 1.87
CA ARG A 226 -20.66 -9.86 0.94
C ARG A 226 -19.17 -10.13 1.09
N LEU A 227 -18.36 -9.09 1.27
CA LEU A 227 -16.93 -9.25 1.56
C LEU A 227 -16.70 -9.95 2.90
N ALA A 228 -17.52 -9.66 3.91
CA ALA A 228 -17.44 -10.32 5.22
C ALA A 228 -17.80 -11.81 5.12
N VAL A 229 -18.83 -12.17 4.35
CA VAL A 229 -19.20 -13.57 4.08
C VAL A 229 -18.11 -14.30 3.29
N GLY A 230 -17.47 -13.60 2.35
CA GLY A 230 -16.36 -14.12 1.56
C GLY A 230 -15.02 -14.18 2.29
N ARG A 231 -14.96 -13.78 3.57
CA ARG A 231 -13.72 -13.70 4.33
C ARG A 231 -13.04 -15.07 4.42
N GLY A 232 -11.76 -15.11 4.06
CA GLY A 232 -10.97 -16.35 4.07
C GLY A 232 -11.18 -17.24 2.84
N MET A 233 -12.06 -16.85 1.90
CA MET A 233 -12.10 -17.49 0.59
C MET A 233 -10.94 -16.99 -0.28
N PRO A 234 -10.34 -17.86 -1.11
CA PRO A 234 -9.29 -17.44 -2.02
C PRO A 234 -9.84 -16.43 -3.05
N PRO A 235 -9.00 -15.46 -3.49
CA PRO A 235 -9.33 -14.58 -4.61
C PRO A 235 -9.86 -15.39 -5.79
N GLY A 236 -11.02 -14.96 -6.32
CA GLY A 236 -11.70 -15.58 -7.44
C GLY A 236 -12.67 -16.72 -7.13
N ARG A 237 -12.92 -17.03 -5.84
CA ARG A 237 -14.00 -17.94 -5.42
C ARG A 237 -15.01 -17.31 -4.44
N GLY A 238 -14.86 -16.03 -4.12
CA GLY A 238 -15.65 -15.32 -3.11
C GLY A 238 -15.96 -13.88 -3.48
N GLU A 239 -16.23 -13.63 -4.77
CA GLU A 239 -16.46 -12.30 -5.32
C GLU A 239 -17.73 -11.67 -4.72
N ALA A 240 -17.62 -10.43 -4.24
CA ALA A 240 -18.77 -9.71 -3.69
C ALA A 240 -19.77 -9.26 -4.78
N PHE A 241 -19.29 -9.05 -6.00
CA PHE A 241 -20.07 -8.67 -7.17
C PHE A 241 -19.59 -9.44 -8.40
N PRO A 242 -20.41 -9.55 -9.46
CA PRO A 242 -19.93 -10.07 -10.74
C PRO A 242 -18.69 -9.30 -11.20
N ARG A 243 -17.66 -10.02 -11.64
CA ARG A 243 -16.49 -9.40 -12.27
C ARG A 243 -16.93 -8.58 -13.48
N ARG A 244 -16.21 -7.49 -13.75
CA ARG A 244 -16.26 -6.90 -15.09
C ARG A 244 -15.84 -7.96 -16.11
N GLU A 245 -16.55 -7.99 -17.24
CA GLU A 245 -16.26 -8.90 -18.33
C GLU A 245 -14.79 -8.84 -18.75
N ARG A 246 -14.31 -9.93 -19.37
CA ARG A 246 -12.92 -10.06 -19.83
C ARG A 246 -12.52 -8.79 -20.55
N GLN A 247 -11.55 -8.08 -19.98
CA GLN A 247 -10.78 -7.08 -20.72
C GLN A 247 -10.36 -7.73 -22.02
N ALA A 248 -10.83 -7.21 -23.15
CA ALA A 248 -10.18 -7.48 -24.41
C ALA A 248 -8.70 -7.11 -24.18
N PRO A 249 -7.74 -7.96 -24.57
CA PRO A 249 -6.34 -7.66 -24.34
C PRO A 249 -6.10 -6.28 -24.94
N LEU A 250 -5.74 -5.33 -24.08
CA LEU A 250 -5.23 -4.04 -24.52
C LEU A 250 -3.96 -4.38 -25.29
N LEU A 251 -4.12 -4.54 -26.60
CA LEU A 251 -3.02 -4.66 -27.54
C LEU A 251 -2.35 -3.30 -27.53
N HIS A 252 -1.46 -3.08 -26.57
CA HIS A 252 -0.41 -2.09 -26.72
C HIS A 252 0.34 -2.51 -27.99
N ARG A 253 0.06 -1.83 -29.11
CA ARG A 253 0.93 -1.86 -30.27
C ARG A 253 2.27 -1.30 -29.79
N VAL A 254 3.26 -2.18 -29.75
CA VAL A 254 4.68 -1.86 -29.63
C VAL A 254 5.08 -0.93 -30.77
#